data_AF-A0A8C2EER5-F1
#
_entry.id   AF-A0A8C2EER5-F1
#
_cell.length_a   1.000
_cell.length_b   1.000
_cell.length_c   1.000
_cell.angle_alpha   90.00
_cell.angle_beta   90.00
_cell.angle_gamma   90.00
#
_symmetry.space_group_name_H-M   'P 1'
#
loop_
_entity.id
_entity.type
_entity.pdbx_description
1 polymer ?
#
loop_
_entity_poly.entity_id
_entity_poly.type
_entity_poly.pdbx_seq_one_letter_code
_entity_poly.pdbx_strand_id
1 'polypeptide(L)' 'MVTDTSVYLGNLNWVGDEFVYNAGVGMVISQQVEQNNSTVVERMKTVFERDWHSHYSKTLQEQLGVQCFAQGHFSHGY' A
#
# COMPACT_ATOMS: atom_id res chain seq x y z
N MET A 1 5.78 5.15 2.96
CA MET A 1 5.53 4.90 1.52
C MET A 1 6.76 5.32 0.75
N VAL A 2 7.19 4.55 -0.25
CA VAL A 2 8.32 4.89 -1.13
C VAL A 2 7.82 5.02 -2.57
N THR A 3 8.34 6.00 -3.29
CA THR A 3 8.14 6.18 -4.74
C THR A 3 9.52 6.24 -5.42
N ASP A 4 9.54 6.37 -6.75
CA ASP A 4 10.80 6.45 -7.49
C ASP A 4 11.64 7.69 -7.14
N THR A 5 11.02 8.78 -6.68
CA THR A 5 11.72 10.06 -6.44
C THR A 5 11.59 10.57 -5.02
N SER A 6 10.72 9.94 -4.20
CA SER A 6 10.40 10.47 -2.88
C SER A 6 10.05 9.38 -1.87
N VAL A 7 10.21 9.70 -0.58
CA VAL A 7 9.78 8.87 0.54
C VAL A 7 8.86 9.69 1.43
N TYR A 8 7.70 9.12 1.76
CA TYR A 8 6.82 9.63 2.81
C TYR A 8 7.01 8.80 4.08
N LEU A 9 7.34 9.50 5.17
CA LEU A 9 7.42 8.98 6.52
C LEU A 9 6.33 9.67 7.35
N GLY A 10 5.54 8.91 8.08
CA GLY A 10 4.51 9.46 8.96
C GLY A 10 4.10 8.46 10.01
N ASN A 11 3.28 8.89 10.95
CA ASN A 11 2.76 8.06 12.03
C ASN A 11 1.36 7.48 11.76
N LEU A 12 0.69 7.88 10.68
CA LEU A 12 -0.65 7.42 10.34
C LEU A 12 -0.64 6.23 9.38
N ASN A 13 -1.60 5.34 9.57
CA ASN A 13 -1.92 4.26 8.64
C ASN A 13 -2.79 4.77 7.47
N TRP A 14 -2.98 3.93 6.46
CA TRP A 14 -3.80 4.24 5.28
C TRP A 14 -5.25 3.77 5.45
N VAL A 15 -5.90 4.17 6.54
CA VAL A 15 -7.32 3.88 6.81
C VAL A 15 -8.06 5.18 7.08
N GLY A 16 -9.29 5.31 6.57
CA GLY A 16 -10.07 6.54 6.59
C GLY A 16 -10.17 7.20 7.97
N ASP A 17 -10.41 6.39 9.02
CA ASP A 17 -10.58 6.89 10.39
C ASP A 17 -9.33 7.60 10.93
N GLU A 18 -8.12 7.19 10.52
CA GLU A 18 -6.87 7.84 10.93
C GLU A 18 -6.78 9.28 10.40
N PHE A 19 -7.40 9.55 9.25
CA PHE A 19 -7.43 10.91 8.68
C PHE A 19 -8.50 11.80 9.30
N VAL A 20 -9.56 11.21 9.87
CA VAL A 20 -10.71 11.96 10.42
C VAL A 20 -10.54 12.22 11.92
N TYR A 21 -10.04 11.22 12.65
CA TYR A 21 -10.07 11.23 14.12
C TYR A 21 -8.72 11.38 14.79
N ASN A 22 -7.61 11.22 14.06
CA ASN A 22 -6.26 11.26 14.63
C ASN A 22 -5.44 12.45 14.10
N ALA A 23 -4.58 12.98 14.98
CA ALA A 23 -3.60 13.99 14.61
C ALA A 23 -2.34 13.30 14.07
N GLY A 24 -2.04 13.53 12.79
CA GLY A 24 -0.87 12.99 12.11
C GLY A 24 0.26 14.00 11.98
N VAL A 25 1.49 13.48 11.91
CA VAL A 25 2.64 14.21 11.39
C VAL A 25 3.29 13.38 10.29
N GLY A 26 3.73 14.06 9.23
CA GLY A 26 4.38 13.43 8.10
C GLY A 26 5.54 14.28 7.59
N MET A 27 6.55 13.61 7.05
CA MET A 27 7.70 14.20 6.37
C MET A 27 7.84 13.57 5.00
N VAL A 28 8.05 14.41 3.98
CA VAL A 28 8.39 13.98 2.62
C VAL A 28 9.85 14.32 2.35
N ILE A 29 10.61 13.33 1.93
CA ILE A 29 11.97 13.51 1.41
C ILE A 29 11.88 13.34 -0.11
N SER A 30 12.18 14.41 -0.85
CA SER A 30 12.24 14.38 -2.31
C SER A 30 13.64 14.78 -2.77
N GLN A 31 14.26 13.94 -3.59
CA GLN A 31 15.62 14.20 -4.09
C GLN A 31 15.58 14.17 -5.61
N GLN A 32 16.10 15.23 -6.23
CA GLN A 32 16.38 15.23 -7.67
C GLN A 32 17.57 14.31 -7.93
N VAL A 33 17.43 13.44 -8.94
CA VAL A 33 18.45 12.46 -9.35
C VAL A 33 19.58 13.21 -10.08
N GLU A 34 20.35 14.02 -9.35
CA GLU A 34 21.40 14.83 -9.98
C GLU A 34 22.81 14.50 -9.54
N GLN A 35 23.03 13.68 -8.50
CA GLN A 35 24.40 13.36 -8.07
C GLN A 35 24.56 11.91 -7.64
N ASN A 36 25.69 11.35 -8.07
CA ASN A 36 26.22 9.98 -7.99
C ASN A 36 26.33 9.35 -6.57
N ASN A 37 25.56 9.83 -5.61
CA ASN A 37 25.57 9.39 -4.22
C ASN A 37 24.24 8.68 -3.89
N SER A 38 24.35 7.54 -3.20
CA SER A 38 23.20 6.79 -2.69
C SER A 38 22.27 7.70 -1.90
N THR A 39 21.07 7.94 -2.45
CA THR A 39 20.07 8.83 -1.84
C THR A 39 19.32 8.12 -0.72
N VAL A 40 18.69 8.88 0.18
CA VAL A 40 17.80 8.29 1.21
C VAL A 40 16.64 7.55 0.53
N VAL A 41 16.15 8.10 -0.58
CA VAL A 41 15.12 7.48 -1.42
C VAL A 41 15.58 6.12 -1.94
N GLU A 42 16.80 6.04 -2.50
CA GLU A 42 17.35 4.79 -3.02
C GLU A 42 17.53 3.72 -1.93
N ARG A 43 18.06 4.11 -0.77
CA ARG A 43 18.20 3.17 0.37
C ARG A 43 16.86 2.63 0.84
N MET A 44 15.85 3.50 0.95
CA MET A 44 14.51 3.07 1.33
C MET A 44 13.86 2.20 0.26
N LYS A 45 14.11 2.47 -1.02
CA LYS A 45 13.70 1.60 -2.12
C LYS A 45 14.35 0.22 -2.00
N THR A 46 15.65 0.13 -1.71
CA THR A 46 16.33 -1.16 -1.48
C THR A 46 15.69 -1.97 -0.33
N VAL A 47 15.35 -1.32 0.79
CA VAL A 47 14.67 -1.99 1.90
C VAL A 47 13.29 -2.47 1.49
N PHE A 48 12.52 -1.62 0.81
CA PHE A 48 11.21 -1.99 0.29
C PHE A 48 11.29 -3.21 -0.64
N GLU A 49 12.21 -3.20 -1.61
CA GLU A 49 12.36 -4.29 -2.59
C GLU A 49 12.78 -5.61 -1.93
N ARG A 50 13.67 -5.56 -0.94
CA ARG A 50 14.07 -6.74 -0.14
C ARG A 50 12.86 -7.35 0.56
N ASP A 51 12.04 -6.51 1.20
CA ASP A 51 10.89 -6.98 1.97
C ASP A 51 9.76 -7.43 1.04
N TRP A 52 9.53 -6.72 -0.06
CA TRP A 52 8.49 -7.03 -1.04
C TRP A 52 8.74 -8.38 -1.73
N HIS A 53 9.98 -8.68 -2.08
CA HIS A 53 10.37 -9.94 -2.73
C HIS A 53 10.77 -11.06 -1.75
N SER A 54 10.54 -10.85 -0.46
CA SER A 54 10.85 -11.83 0.58
C SER A 54 9.96 -13.07 0.50
N HIS A 55 10.47 -14.21 0.99
CA HIS A 55 9.67 -15.43 1.17
C HIS A 55 8.49 -15.25 2.15
N TYR A 56 8.49 -14.19 2.96
CA TYR A 56 7.39 -13.84 3.85
C TYR A 56 6.26 -13.09 3.15
N SER A 57 6.49 -12.53 1.96
CA SER A 57 5.46 -11.82 1.20
C SER A 57 4.37 -12.77 0.70
N LYS A 58 3.13 -12.33 0.81
CA LYS A 58 1.95 -13.05 0.30
C LYS A 58 1.17 -12.11 -0.61
N THR A 59 0.81 -12.59 -1.78
CA THR A 59 -0.11 -11.88 -2.66
C THR A 59 -1.47 -11.81 -1.99
N LEU A 60 -2.04 -10.61 -1.92
CA LEU A 60 -3.44 -10.46 -1.54
C LEU A 60 -4.28 -11.10 -2.64
N GLN A 61 -4.94 -12.20 -2.32
CA GLN A 61 -5.97 -12.73 -3.21
C GLN A 61 -7.09 -11.70 -3.22
N GLU A 62 -7.45 -11.22 -4.41
CA GLU A 62 -8.71 -10.50 -4.56
C GLU A 62 -9.79 -11.44 -4.03
N GLN A 63 -10.45 -11.07 -2.94
CA GLN A 63 -11.76 -11.64 -2.64
C GLN A 63 -12.72 -11.11 -3.71
N LEU A 64 -12.58 -11.61 -4.94
CA LEU A 64 -13.64 -11.54 -5.94
C LEU A 64 -14.84 -12.21 -5.27
N GLY A 65 -15.94 -11.48 -5.11
CA GLY A 65 -17.10 -11.87 -4.32
C GLY A 65 -17.77 -13.17 -4.76
N VAL A 66 -17.25 -14.33 -4.35
CA VAL A 66 -17.91 -15.64 -4.51
C VAL A 66 -18.88 -15.92 -3.35
N GLN A 67 -19.65 -14.91 -2.93
CA GLN A 67 -20.80 -15.12 -2.03
C GLN A 67 -22.10 -14.44 -2.47
N CYS A 68 -22.14 -13.67 -3.57
CA CYS A 68 -23.37 -13.02 -4.04
C CYS A 68 -24.09 -13.69 -5.23
N PHE A 69 -23.63 -14.85 -5.74
CA PHE A 69 -24.29 -15.54 -6.87
C PHE A 69 -24.86 -16.94 -6.55
N ALA A 70 -24.70 -17.46 -5.34
CA ALA A 70 -25.22 -18.79 -4.99
C ALA A 70 -26.61 -18.80 -4.32
N GLN A 71 -27.25 -17.64 -4.15
CA GLN A 71 -28.60 -17.54 -3.59
C GLN A 71 -29.48 -16.63 -4.46
N GLY A 72 -29.88 -17.13 -5.61
CA GLY A 72 -30.73 -16.41 -6.55
C GLY A 72 -31.46 -17.35 -7.50
N HIS A 73 -32.20 -18.32 -6.97
CA HIS A 73 -33.19 -19.08 -7.75
C HIS A 73 -34.57 -18.94 -7.08
N PHE A 74 -35.21 -17.81 -7.38
CA PHE A 74 -36.67 -17.57 -7.41
C PHE A 74 -36.94 -17.19 -8.88
N SER A 75 -37.93 -17.68 -9.64
CA SER A 75 -39.24 -18.26 -9.36
C SER A 75 -39.73 -19.06 -10.58
N HIS A 76 -40.69 -19.96 -10.38
CA HIS A 76 -41.96 -20.14 -11.13
C HIS A 76 -42.55 -21.48 -10.65
N GLY A 77 -43.69 -21.55 -9.97
CA GLY A 77 -44.95 -20.94 -10.37
C GLY A 77 -45.69 -21.89 -11.29
N TYR A 78 -46.15 -23.03 -10.76
CA TYR A 78 -47.37 -23.79 -11.09
C TYR A 78 -47.69 -24.72 -9.91
#